data_AF-B8C286-F1
#
_entry.id   AF-B8C286-F1
#
_cell.length_a   1.000
_cell.length_b   1.000
_cell.length_c   1.000
_cell.angle_alpha   90.00
_cell.angle_beta   90.00
_cell.angle_gamma   90.00
#
_symmetry.space_group_name_H-M   'P 1'
#
loop_
_entity.id
_entity.type
_entity.pdbx_description
1 polymer ?
#
loop_
_entity_poly.entity_id
_entity_poly.type
_entity_poly.pdbx_seq_one_letter_code
_entity_poly.pdbx_strand_id
1 'polypeptide(L)'
;MIPFTRFCFISIYICINTTSDSLTLALSTSSLSDGNISKSRSTSPPVKVWDGVLSSTDQRKSLHDYASKAGLGHKCFTRPLSNIEERNIIERTLDAILTELDDSTSSKPKQYVEYWTRQEWRHIEAHSDVDESLAKKYDAMNIDEATIKDLASKYPSTYVHNNEGGYRYPTHGHVLYLQVGTDVKGPTCVFPRRSSGGDLLQPLQQRTEEGERDVATCDRRSNAGQVELIIVPAVSGRLLRFDGEDLHAVPRPHDLWMLPFVKGGAEYKPEETWGRSVILFNVWPGDEDPPLDVPLDEAVVDTQSTSTETNLVSKYPSWTEVSIEQQSSDIPPPDSQSNQSVKVWLLGNERRRGHPMRTAPLLSPEDGGREAVRGALGEKEKVTQLWLRHKDSC
;
A
#
# COMPACT_ATOMS: atom_id res chain seq x y z
N MET A 1 -10.90 59.35 0.67
CA MET A 1 -12.17 59.94 0.22
C MET A 1 -12.85 58.88 -0.66
N ILE A 2 -13.99 58.35 -0.19
CA ILE A 2 -14.95 57.39 -0.84
C ILE A 2 -15.40 57.97 -2.20
N PRO A 3 -15.89 57.26 -3.28
CA PRO A 3 -16.79 56.07 -3.35
C PRO A 3 -16.50 54.96 -4.40
N PHE A 4 -16.95 53.71 -4.17
CA PHE A 4 -18.18 53.00 -4.63
C PHE A 4 -18.26 52.56 -6.12
N THR A 5 -18.23 51.23 -6.30
CA THR A 5 -19.04 50.32 -7.16
C THR A 5 -19.69 50.82 -8.45
N ARG A 6 -19.67 49.97 -9.49
CA ARG A 6 -20.90 49.54 -10.19
C ARG A 6 -20.77 48.19 -10.90
N PHE A 7 -21.82 47.41 -10.71
CA PHE A 7 -22.15 46.11 -11.28
C PHE A 7 -22.38 46.19 -12.80
N CYS A 8 -21.98 45.14 -13.52
CA CYS A 8 -22.47 44.87 -14.87
C CYS A 8 -23.60 43.83 -14.80
N PHE A 9 -24.80 44.26 -15.18
CA PHE A 9 -25.95 43.39 -15.47
C PHE A 9 -25.76 42.78 -16.87
N ILE A 10 -25.97 41.47 -16.99
CA ILE A 10 -26.32 40.84 -18.27
C ILE A 10 -27.72 40.25 -18.11
N SER A 11 -28.64 40.80 -18.89
CA SER A 11 -30.01 40.33 -19.08
C SER A 11 -30.01 39.02 -19.86
N ILE A 12 -30.72 38.00 -19.37
CA ILE A 12 -31.07 36.82 -20.16
C ILE A 12 -32.58 36.89 -20.46
N TYR A 13 -32.90 36.83 -21.75
CA TYR A 13 -34.25 36.72 -22.27
C TYR A 13 -34.87 35.38 -21.87
N ILE A 14 -36.06 35.42 -21.26
CA ILE A 14 -36.89 34.26 -21.01
C ILE A 14 -37.90 34.15 -22.17
N CYS A 15 -37.73 33.13 -23.02
CA CYS A 15 -38.82 32.63 -23.86
C CYS A 15 -39.54 31.53 -23.09
N ILE A 16 -40.76 31.84 -22.65
CA ILE A 16 -41.70 30.87 -22.08
C ILE A 16 -42.33 30.11 -23.26
N ASN A 17 -42.11 28.80 -23.33
CA ASN A 17 -43.04 27.90 -23.98
C ASN A 17 -43.42 26.81 -22.98
N THR A 18 -44.69 26.85 -22.61
CA THR A 18 -45.38 25.95 -21.69
C THR A 18 -45.63 24.60 -22.36
N THR A 19 -45.27 23.50 -21.71
CA THR A 19 -46.18 22.38 -21.46
C THR A 19 -45.64 21.55 -20.30
N SER A 20 -46.57 21.27 -19.39
CA SER A 20 -46.47 20.50 -18.16
C SER A 20 -45.76 19.16 -18.29
N ASP A 21 -44.87 18.85 -17.33
CA ASP A 21 -45.05 17.67 -16.49
C ASP A 21 -44.24 17.80 -15.19
N SER A 22 -44.87 17.31 -14.13
CA SER A 22 -44.55 17.51 -12.72
C SER A 22 -43.16 17.05 -12.31
N LEU A 23 -42.38 17.95 -11.68
CA LEU A 23 -41.29 17.59 -10.78
C LEU A 23 -41.40 18.41 -9.49
N THR A 24 -41.57 17.67 -8.41
CA THR A 24 -41.71 18.14 -7.03
C THR A 24 -40.46 18.90 -6.59
N LEU A 25 -40.62 20.18 -6.26
CA LEU A 25 -39.57 21.02 -5.67
C LEU A 25 -39.34 20.60 -4.21
N ALA A 26 -38.16 20.08 -3.88
CA ALA A 26 -37.66 20.04 -2.52
C ALA A 26 -36.86 21.33 -2.24
N LEU A 27 -37.42 22.19 -1.40
CA LEU A 27 -36.73 23.37 -0.85
C LEU A 27 -35.66 22.90 0.14
N SER A 28 -34.39 23.21 -0.15
CA SER A 28 -33.31 23.14 0.84
C SER A 28 -32.89 24.56 1.20
N THR A 29 -33.22 24.95 2.42
CA THR A 29 -32.74 26.15 3.09
C THR A 29 -31.28 25.94 3.49
N SER A 30 -30.37 26.74 2.95
CA SER A 30 -28.97 26.79 3.34
C SER A 30 -28.80 27.53 4.67
N SER A 31 -28.54 26.79 5.75
CA SER A 31 -27.97 27.33 6.99
C SER A 31 -26.45 27.15 6.96
N LEU A 32 -25.71 28.26 7.07
CA LEU A 32 -24.28 28.28 7.35
C LEU A 32 -24.01 27.66 8.73
N SER A 33 -23.33 26.53 8.76
CA SER A 33 -22.75 25.94 9.97
C SER A 33 -21.37 25.37 9.65
N ASP A 34 -20.42 25.60 10.55
CA ASP A 34 -18.98 25.36 10.45
C ASP A 34 -18.61 24.04 9.74
N GLY A 35 -17.72 24.17 8.75
CA GLY A 35 -17.24 23.07 7.91
C GLY A 35 -16.35 22.10 8.68
N ASN A 36 -16.96 21.16 9.39
CA ASN A 36 -16.34 19.88 9.68
C ASN A 36 -16.36 19.07 8.37
N ILE A 37 -15.23 19.03 7.66
CA ILE A 37 -15.02 18.11 6.55
C ILE A 37 -14.88 16.70 7.15
N SER A 38 -16.04 16.10 7.47
CA SER A 38 -16.17 14.67 7.75
C SER A 38 -15.95 13.93 6.43
N LYS A 39 -14.82 13.24 6.30
CA LYS A 39 -14.55 12.32 5.19
C LYS A 39 -15.49 11.12 5.32
N SER A 40 -16.28 10.83 4.28
CA SER A 40 -16.63 9.44 4.01
C SER A 40 -15.35 8.75 3.52
N ARG A 41 -14.84 7.80 4.31
CA ARG A 41 -13.68 7.02 3.91
C ARG A 41 -14.13 6.06 2.82
N SER A 42 -13.45 6.05 1.68
CA SER A 42 -13.52 4.95 0.73
C SER A 42 -13.33 3.64 1.51
N THR A 43 -14.22 2.66 1.30
CA THR A 43 -13.99 1.27 1.69
C THR A 43 -12.71 0.81 0.99
N SER A 44 -11.57 0.91 1.67
CA SER A 44 -10.24 0.60 1.13
C SER A 44 -10.32 -0.70 0.31
N PRO A 45 -9.88 -0.73 -0.96
CA PRO A 45 -9.90 -1.97 -1.70
C PRO A 45 -9.03 -2.99 -0.94
N PRO A 46 -9.53 -4.22 -0.74
CA PRO A 46 -8.81 -5.24 0.00
C PRO A 46 -7.45 -5.51 -0.66
N VAL A 47 -6.51 -6.10 0.09
CA VAL A 47 -5.30 -6.67 -0.49
C VAL A 47 -5.68 -7.52 -1.69
N LYS A 48 -5.06 -7.27 -2.85
CA LYS A 48 -5.30 -8.01 -4.09
C LYS A 48 -4.02 -8.62 -4.60
N VAL A 49 -4.15 -9.83 -5.14
CA VAL A 49 -3.03 -10.61 -5.66
C VAL A 49 -3.43 -11.16 -7.02
N TRP A 50 -2.57 -10.97 -8.01
CA TRP A 50 -2.78 -11.50 -9.35
C TRP A 50 -1.57 -12.33 -9.80
N ASP A 51 -1.86 -13.51 -10.32
CA ASP A 51 -0.90 -14.33 -11.05
C ASP A 51 -1.01 -14.12 -12.56
N GLY A 52 0.09 -14.39 -13.27
CA GLY A 52 0.15 -14.26 -14.72
C GLY A 52 0.32 -12.82 -15.24
N VAL A 53 0.59 -11.85 -14.36
CA VAL A 53 0.87 -10.45 -14.75
C VAL A 53 2.07 -10.40 -15.71
N LEU A 54 3.16 -11.08 -15.34
CA LEU A 54 4.28 -11.36 -16.23
C LEU A 54 4.29 -12.86 -16.57
N SER A 55 3.57 -13.25 -17.63
CA SER A 55 3.42 -14.65 -18.02
C SER A 55 4.65 -15.23 -18.73
N SER A 56 5.41 -14.40 -19.45
CA SER A 56 6.60 -14.86 -20.18
C SER A 56 7.83 -14.92 -19.28
N THR A 57 8.58 -16.02 -19.38
CA THR A 57 9.91 -16.13 -18.76
C THR A 57 10.88 -15.09 -19.33
N ASP A 58 10.80 -14.79 -20.62
CA ASP A 58 11.70 -13.82 -21.25
C ASP A 58 11.43 -12.39 -20.75
N GLN A 59 10.15 -12.00 -20.60
CA GLN A 59 9.77 -10.69 -20.01
C GLN A 59 10.34 -10.54 -18.60
N ARG A 60 10.13 -11.56 -17.75
CA ARG A 60 10.63 -11.56 -16.37
C ARG A 60 12.15 -11.49 -16.34
N LYS A 61 12.82 -12.21 -17.25
CA LYS A 61 14.27 -12.20 -17.37
C LYS A 61 14.79 -10.82 -17.82
N SER A 62 14.20 -10.20 -18.83
CA SER A 62 14.59 -8.85 -19.30
C SER A 62 14.46 -7.80 -18.18
N LEU A 63 13.36 -7.84 -17.43
CA LEU A 63 13.16 -6.96 -16.27
C LEU A 63 14.14 -7.25 -15.15
N HIS A 64 14.39 -8.52 -14.85
CA HIS A 64 15.36 -8.93 -13.83
C HIS A 64 16.77 -8.45 -14.21
N ASP A 65 17.22 -8.72 -15.43
CA ASP A 65 18.54 -8.30 -15.91
C ASP A 65 18.71 -6.78 -15.84
N TYR A 66 17.68 -6.01 -16.23
CA TYR A 66 17.71 -4.55 -16.13
C TYR A 66 17.72 -4.08 -14.66
N ALA A 67 16.85 -4.63 -13.81
CA ALA A 67 16.78 -4.30 -12.39
C ALA A 67 18.12 -4.58 -11.68
N SER A 68 18.73 -5.73 -11.96
CA SER A 68 20.03 -6.13 -11.42
C SER A 68 21.15 -5.17 -11.83
N LYS A 69 21.12 -4.64 -13.07
CA LYS A 69 22.09 -3.63 -13.54
C LYS A 69 21.82 -2.24 -12.95
N ALA A 70 20.56 -1.85 -12.85
CA ALA A 70 20.15 -0.56 -12.29
C ALA A 70 20.42 -0.46 -10.78
N GLY A 71 20.49 -1.61 -10.10
CA GLY A 71 20.77 -1.71 -8.66
C GLY A 71 19.63 -1.19 -7.80
N LEU A 72 19.98 -0.73 -6.59
CA LEU A 72 19.02 -0.23 -5.59
C LEU A 72 18.54 1.21 -5.87
N GLY A 73 18.53 1.63 -7.14
CA GLY A 73 18.07 2.94 -7.54
C GLY A 73 16.63 3.19 -7.11
N HIS A 74 16.37 4.40 -6.63
CA HIS A 74 15.06 4.89 -6.18
C HIS A 74 14.65 6.03 -7.09
N LYS A 75 13.53 5.87 -7.80
CA LYS A 75 13.11 6.76 -8.89
C LYS A 75 11.61 7.01 -8.85
N CYS A 76 11.18 8.07 -9.51
CA CYS A 76 9.78 8.41 -9.69
C CYS A 76 9.53 8.83 -11.14
N PHE A 77 8.37 8.48 -11.70
CA PHE A 77 7.95 8.96 -13.02
C PHE A 77 6.49 9.42 -13.02
N THR A 78 6.17 10.33 -13.92
CA THR A 78 4.79 10.79 -14.14
C THR A 78 4.08 9.82 -15.08
N ARG A 79 2.88 9.36 -14.69
CA ARG A 79 1.99 8.56 -15.53
C ARG A 79 0.70 9.31 -15.90
N PRO A 80 0.07 9.00 -17.05
CA PRO A 80 0.52 8.08 -18.10
C PRO A 80 1.86 8.50 -18.72
N LEU A 81 2.68 7.54 -19.16
CA LEU A 81 3.98 7.87 -19.70
C LEU A 81 3.87 8.73 -20.96
N SER A 82 4.66 9.80 -20.99
CA SER A 82 5.00 10.53 -22.22
C SER A 82 6.35 10.03 -22.75
N ASN A 83 6.53 10.12 -24.07
CA ASN A 83 7.76 9.72 -24.76
C ASN A 83 8.27 8.31 -24.38
N ILE A 84 7.46 7.28 -24.65
CA ILE A 84 7.75 5.87 -24.30
C ILE A 84 9.17 5.42 -24.73
N GLU A 85 9.69 5.96 -25.84
CA GLU A 85 11.03 5.65 -26.37
C GLU A 85 12.17 6.10 -25.44
N GLU A 86 11.95 7.10 -24.60
CA GLU A 86 12.93 7.65 -23.63
C GLU A 86 12.83 6.99 -22.25
N ARG A 87 11.88 6.05 -22.08
CA ARG A 87 11.56 5.42 -20.80
C ARG A 87 12.14 4.01 -20.73
N ASN A 88 12.68 3.66 -19.57
CA ASN A 88 13.26 2.33 -19.38
C ASN A 88 12.19 1.24 -19.29
N ILE A 89 12.61 -0.02 -19.41
CA ILE A 89 11.72 -1.17 -19.40
C ILE A 89 10.89 -1.30 -18.12
N ILE A 90 11.43 -0.92 -16.95
CA ILE A 90 10.67 -0.95 -15.69
C ILE A 90 9.51 0.04 -15.75
N GLU A 91 9.78 1.31 -16.07
CA GLU A 91 8.76 2.35 -16.14
C GLU A 91 7.66 1.99 -17.14
N ARG A 92 8.05 1.52 -18.34
CA ARG A 92 7.10 1.08 -19.35
C ARG A 92 6.25 -0.10 -18.88
N THR A 93 6.83 -1.08 -18.21
CA THR A 93 6.09 -2.22 -17.65
C THR A 93 5.14 -1.78 -16.53
N LEU A 94 5.58 -0.91 -15.61
CA LEU A 94 4.75 -0.44 -14.51
C LEU A 94 3.55 0.40 -15.02
N ASP A 95 3.78 1.28 -15.99
CA ASP A 95 2.69 2.04 -16.63
C ASP A 95 1.70 1.14 -17.37
N ALA A 96 2.20 0.08 -18.03
CA ALA A 96 1.35 -0.92 -18.67
C ALA A 96 0.52 -1.71 -17.65
N ILE A 97 1.11 -2.18 -16.55
CA ILE A 97 0.40 -2.86 -15.44
C ILE A 97 -0.70 -1.96 -14.88
N LEU A 98 -0.38 -0.71 -14.55
CA LEU A 98 -1.35 0.23 -13.99
C LEU A 98 -2.42 0.62 -15.01
N THR A 99 -2.08 0.63 -16.31
CA THR A 99 -3.06 0.80 -17.38
C THR A 99 -4.09 -0.32 -17.40
N GLU A 100 -3.66 -1.57 -17.26
CA GLU A 100 -4.54 -2.74 -17.23
C GLU A 100 -5.38 -2.79 -15.92
N LEU A 101 -4.86 -2.26 -14.80
CA LEU A 101 -5.59 -2.17 -13.52
C LEU A 101 -6.66 -1.08 -13.48
N ASP A 102 -6.49 0.02 -14.22
CA ASP A 102 -7.33 1.22 -14.15
C ASP A 102 -8.36 1.33 -15.29
N ASP A 103 -8.70 0.23 -15.97
CA ASP A 103 -9.44 0.22 -17.25
C ASP A 103 -10.96 0.53 -17.16
N SER A 104 -11.36 1.46 -16.29
CA SER A 104 -12.71 2.04 -16.29
C SER A 104 -12.69 3.55 -16.00
N THR A 105 -12.36 4.36 -17.01
CA THR A 105 -12.96 5.68 -17.33
C THR A 105 -12.09 6.43 -18.33
N SER A 106 -12.73 7.22 -19.19
CA SER A 106 -12.15 7.90 -20.36
C SER A 106 -11.16 9.04 -20.03
N SER A 107 -10.67 9.13 -18.80
CA SER A 107 -9.63 10.06 -18.37
C SER A 107 -8.80 9.39 -17.26
N LYS A 108 -7.65 8.81 -17.62
CA LYS A 108 -6.68 8.33 -16.62
C LYS A 108 -6.09 9.57 -15.94
N PRO A 109 -6.36 9.83 -14.65
CA PRO A 109 -5.81 10.99 -13.98
C PRO A 109 -4.29 10.88 -13.96
N LYS A 110 -3.61 12.03 -14.04
CA LYS A 110 -2.18 12.11 -13.78
C LYS A 110 -1.90 11.45 -12.43
N GLN A 111 -0.82 10.69 -12.34
CA GLN A 111 -0.31 10.10 -11.10
C GLN A 111 1.21 10.08 -11.12
N TYR A 112 1.83 9.86 -9.96
CA TYR A 112 3.26 9.60 -9.88
C TYR A 112 3.51 8.18 -9.40
N VAL A 113 4.50 7.53 -10.00
CA VAL A 113 4.88 6.17 -9.67
C VAL A 113 6.31 6.18 -9.17
N GLU A 114 6.46 5.99 -7.87
CA GLU A 114 7.73 5.82 -7.20
C GLU A 114 8.10 4.34 -7.19
N TYR A 115 9.34 3.98 -7.52
CA TYR A 115 9.77 2.58 -7.54
C TYR A 115 11.23 2.39 -7.16
N TRP A 116 11.53 1.18 -6.70
CA TRP A 116 12.88 0.69 -6.45
C TRP A 116 12.94 -0.83 -6.65
N THR A 117 14.15 -1.36 -6.80
CA THR A 117 14.36 -2.79 -7.04
C THR A 117 15.18 -3.45 -5.94
N ARG A 118 14.98 -4.75 -5.76
CA ARG A 118 15.82 -5.59 -4.88
C ARG A 118 16.01 -6.95 -5.53
N GLN A 119 17.24 -7.44 -5.55
CA GLN A 119 17.62 -8.74 -6.13
C GLN A 119 17.88 -9.80 -5.05
N GLU A 120 17.95 -9.35 -3.79
CA GLU A 120 18.18 -10.19 -2.62
C GLU A 120 16.91 -10.36 -1.79
N TRP A 121 16.80 -11.53 -1.14
CA TRP A 121 15.90 -11.66 -0.01
C TRP A 121 16.55 -11.07 1.23
N ARG A 122 15.82 -10.17 1.89
CA ARG A 122 16.20 -9.58 3.16
C ARG A 122 15.00 -9.58 4.08
N HIS A 123 15.26 -9.85 5.36
CA HIS A 123 14.26 -9.60 6.40
C HIS A 123 13.95 -8.11 6.46
N ILE A 124 12.68 -7.77 6.26
CA ILE A 124 12.17 -6.41 6.40
C ILE A 124 11.17 -6.42 7.54
N GLU A 125 11.46 -5.63 8.58
CA GLU A 125 10.58 -5.42 9.72
C GLU A 125 9.27 -4.73 9.27
N ALA A 126 8.19 -4.90 10.02
CA ALA A 126 6.91 -4.32 9.67
C ALA A 126 6.97 -2.78 9.65
N HIS A 127 6.49 -2.20 8.57
CA HIS A 127 6.49 -0.76 8.31
C HIS A 127 5.43 -0.42 7.27
N SER A 128 5.02 0.85 7.24
CA SER A 128 4.29 1.42 6.12
C SER A 128 5.24 2.28 5.32
N ASP A 129 5.03 2.31 4.01
CA ASP A 129 5.76 3.20 3.12
C ASP A 129 5.24 4.62 3.30
N VAL A 130 6.15 5.57 3.42
CA VAL A 130 5.82 6.99 3.63
C VAL A 130 6.69 7.83 2.71
N ASP A 131 6.29 9.09 2.51
CA ASP A 131 7.20 10.10 1.98
C ASP A 131 8.35 10.31 2.98
N GLU A 132 9.43 9.54 2.82
CA GLU A 132 10.54 9.44 3.79
C GLU A 132 11.24 10.78 4.01
N SER A 133 11.37 11.59 2.96
CA SER A 133 12.02 12.90 3.02
C SER A 133 11.14 13.90 3.76
N LEU A 134 9.83 13.90 3.48
CA LEU A 134 8.86 14.72 4.20
C LEU A 134 8.79 14.31 5.69
N ALA A 135 8.72 13.00 5.96
CA ALA A 135 8.71 12.46 7.32
C ALA A 135 9.97 12.90 8.10
N LYS A 136 11.17 12.74 7.54
CA LYS A 136 12.43 13.17 8.17
C LYS A 136 12.47 14.68 8.43
N LYS A 137 12.01 15.48 7.47
CA LYS A 137 11.96 16.95 7.60
C LYS A 137 11.13 17.37 8.81
N TYR A 138 9.97 16.74 9.01
CA TYR A 138 9.06 17.06 10.11
C TYR A 138 9.27 16.24 11.38
N ASP A 139 10.11 15.21 11.37
CA ASP A 139 10.66 14.59 12.58
C ASP A 139 11.73 15.47 13.22
N ALA A 140 12.50 16.19 12.41
CA ALA A 140 13.50 17.14 12.90
C ALA A 140 12.89 18.46 13.43
N MET A 141 11.67 18.79 13.00
CA MET A 141 10.94 19.99 13.41
C MET A 141 9.87 19.58 14.43
N ASN A 142 9.86 20.17 15.62
CA ASN A 142 8.69 20.03 16.51
C ASN A 142 7.50 20.73 15.85
N ILE A 143 6.73 19.99 15.04
CA ILE A 143 5.63 20.54 14.25
C ILE A 143 4.49 21.00 15.15
N ASP A 144 3.94 22.17 14.84
CA ASP A 144 2.76 22.72 15.50
C ASP A 144 1.47 22.36 14.75
N GLU A 145 0.33 22.66 15.38
CA GLU A 145 -0.99 22.38 14.82
C GLU A 145 -1.23 23.10 13.49
N ALA A 146 -0.65 24.29 13.30
CA ALA A 146 -0.75 25.04 12.05
C ALA A 146 -0.05 24.31 10.90
N THR A 147 1.17 23.80 11.13
CA THR A 147 1.91 23.00 10.16
C THR A 147 1.17 21.72 9.79
N ILE A 148 0.54 21.05 10.77
CA ILE A 148 -0.27 19.86 10.52
C ILE A 148 -1.47 20.18 9.61
N LYS A 149 -2.15 21.31 9.86
CA LYS A 149 -3.27 21.78 9.03
C LYS A 149 -2.83 22.13 7.62
N ASP A 150 -1.68 22.81 7.47
CA ASP A 150 -1.11 23.14 6.16
C ASP A 150 -0.78 21.87 5.37
N LEU A 151 -0.17 20.86 6.01
CA LEU A 151 0.11 19.57 5.39
C LEU A 151 -1.16 18.82 4.99
N ALA A 152 -2.17 18.79 5.87
CA ALA A 152 -3.45 18.18 5.57
C ALA A 152 -4.19 18.89 4.43
N SER A 153 -4.04 20.22 4.31
CA SER A 153 -4.59 20.98 3.18
C SER A 153 -3.80 20.77 1.90
N LYS A 154 -2.48 20.61 1.98
CA LYS A 154 -1.59 20.40 0.83
C LYS A 154 -1.73 18.98 0.25
N TYR A 155 -1.94 18.01 1.12
CA TYR A 155 -1.99 16.58 0.80
C TYR A 155 -3.30 15.96 1.32
N PRO A 156 -4.47 16.43 0.83
CA PRO A 156 -5.77 16.08 1.39
C PRO A 156 -6.09 14.58 1.30
N SER A 157 -5.52 13.87 0.33
CA SER A 157 -5.77 12.45 0.11
C SER A 157 -4.72 11.54 0.74
N THR A 158 -3.46 11.99 0.82
CA THR A 158 -2.34 11.13 1.24
C THR A 158 -1.80 11.42 2.64
N TYR A 159 -2.06 12.59 3.23
CA TYR A 159 -1.58 12.92 4.58
C TYR A 159 -2.58 12.49 5.65
N VAL A 160 -2.19 11.51 6.46
CA VAL A 160 -2.95 10.99 7.59
C VAL A 160 -2.27 11.44 8.88
N HIS A 161 -3.02 12.10 9.75
CA HIS A 161 -2.50 12.68 10.98
C HIS A 161 -3.38 12.38 12.20
N ASN A 162 -2.75 12.51 13.36
CA ASN A 162 -3.37 12.60 14.66
C ASN A 162 -2.91 13.89 15.35
N ASN A 163 -3.23 14.05 16.64
CA ASN A 163 -2.90 15.26 17.40
C ASN A 163 -1.39 15.46 17.62
N GLU A 164 -0.56 14.42 17.39
CA GLU A 164 0.87 14.41 17.63
C GLU A 164 1.68 14.49 16.31
N GLY A 165 1.00 14.61 15.17
CA GLY A 165 1.60 14.68 13.84
C GLY A 165 1.01 13.67 12.86
N GLY A 166 1.64 13.52 11.71
CA GLY A 166 1.18 12.60 10.68
C GLY A 166 2.25 12.20 9.70
N TYR A 167 1.87 11.32 8.79
CA TYR A 167 2.69 10.88 7.68
C TYR A 167 1.89 10.96 6.39
N ARG A 168 2.62 11.10 5.30
CA ARG A 168 2.08 11.05 3.96
C ARG A 168 2.32 9.66 3.39
N TYR A 169 1.25 8.97 3.00
CA TYR A 169 1.27 7.60 2.48
C TYR A 169 0.94 7.58 0.99
N PRO A 170 1.48 6.64 0.21
CA PRO A 170 0.98 6.45 -1.15
C PRO A 170 -0.50 6.04 -1.13
N THR A 171 -1.18 6.16 -2.26
CA THR A 171 -2.55 5.63 -2.38
C THR A 171 -2.52 4.10 -2.37
N HIS A 172 -1.50 3.50 -3.00
CA HIS A 172 -1.33 2.04 -3.06
C HIS A 172 0.14 1.68 -3.07
N GLY A 173 0.49 0.62 -2.32
CA GLY A 173 1.77 -0.06 -2.42
C GLY A 173 1.65 -1.32 -3.27
N HIS A 174 2.73 -1.66 -3.99
CA HIS A 174 2.79 -2.84 -4.85
C HIS A 174 4.11 -3.60 -4.73
N VAL A 175 4.03 -4.93 -4.90
CA VAL A 175 5.20 -5.81 -5.05
C VAL A 175 5.03 -6.66 -6.31
N LEU A 176 5.91 -6.45 -7.28
CA LEU A 176 6.00 -7.26 -8.50
C LEU A 176 7.17 -8.23 -8.39
N TYR A 177 6.88 -9.52 -8.39
CA TYR A 177 7.88 -10.57 -8.28
C TYR A 177 8.43 -10.92 -9.66
N LEU A 178 9.73 -10.75 -9.89
CA LEU A 178 10.37 -11.07 -11.18
C LEU A 178 10.93 -12.49 -11.17
N GLN A 179 11.72 -12.81 -10.15
CA GLN A 179 12.36 -14.10 -9.93
C GLN A 179 12.33 -14.44 -8.45
N VAL A 180 12.02 -15.69 -8.13
CA VAL A 180 12.01 -16.23 -6.77
C VAL A 180 12.77 -17.55 -6.79
N GLY A 181 13.83 -17.61 -6.00
CA GLY A 181 14.68 -18.80 -5.88
C GLY A 181 13.96 -19.97 -5.23
N THR A 182 14.38 -21.19 -5.54
CA THR A 182 13.72 -22.41 -5.03
C THR A 182 13.69 -22.51 -3.50
N ASP A 183 14.71 -21.95 -2.85
CA ASP A 183 14.95 -22.12 -1.41
C ASP A 183 14.71 -20.81 -0.63
N VAL A 184 14.47 -19.70 -1.34
CA VAL A 184 14.27 -18.36 -0.79
C VAL A 184 12.93 -17.82 -1.27
N LYS A 185 11.86 -18.25 -0.59
CA LYS A 185 10.47 -17.95 -0.98
C LYS A 185 9.83 -16.83 -0.17
N GLY A 186 10.64 -16.07 0.59
CA GLY A 186 10.23 -15.08 1.58
C GLY A 186 8.92 -14.33 1.27
N PRO A 187 7.82 -14.69 1.95
CA PRO A 187 6.51 -14.13 1.68
C PRO A 187 6.47 -12.65 2.06
N THR A 188 5.53 -11.92 1.47
CA THR A 188 5.18 -10.59 1.96
C THR A 188 3.97 -10.72 2.89
N CYS A 189 4.10 -10.17 4.08
CA CYS A 189 3.02 -10.09 5.06
C CYS A 189 2.44 -8.69 5.05
N VAL A 190 1.12 -8.55 4.98
CA VAL A 190 0.41 -7.28 5.04
C VAL A 190 -0.54 -7.31 6.24
N PHE A 191 -0.64 -6.20 6.96
CA PHE A 191 -1.56 -5.99 8.09
C PHE A 191 -2.59 -4.92 7.67
N PRO A 192 -3.71 -5.32 7.04
CA PRO A 192 -4.68 -4.37 6.52
C PRO A 192 -5.22 -3.45 7.60
N ARG A 193 -5.40 -2.16 7.26
CA ARG A 193 -5.97 -1.11 8.11
C ARG A 193 -5.13 -0.80 9.35
N ARG A 194 -3.82 -1.11 9.30
CA ARG A 194 -2.87 -0.83 10.37
C ARG A 194 -1.73 -0.03 9.76
N SER A 195 -1.52 1.20 10.20
CA SER A 195 -0.50 2.12 9.67
C SER A 195 0.74 2.24 10.54
N SER A 196 0.65 1.78 11.79
CA SER A 196 1.74 1.83 12.76
C SER A 196 1.76 0.59 13.64
N GLY A 197 2.90 0.33 14.27
CA GLY A 197 3.02 -0.75 15.26
C GLY A 197 2.14 -0.55 16.49
N GLY A 198 1.83 0.70 16.85
CA GLY A 198 0.84 1.05 17.87
C GLY A 198 -0.56 0.59 17.47
N ASP A 199 -0.90 0.70 16.19
CA ASP A 199 -2.20 0.25 15.68
C ASP A 199 -2.37 -1.26 15.82
N LEU A 200 -1.28 -2.05 15.80
CA LEU A 200 -1.35 -3.50 16.02
C LEU A 200 -1.76 -3.87 17.45
N LEU A 201 -1.66 -2.95 18.41
CA LEU A 201 -1.95 -3.20 19.83
C LEU A 201 -3.27 -2.55 20.27
N GLN A 202 -3.86 -1.74 19.39
CA GLN A 202 -5.12 -1.06 19.66
C GLN A 202 -6.27 -1.78 18.97
N PRO A 203 -7.43 -1.90 19.63
CA PRO A 203 -8.63 -2.35 18.95
C PRO A 203 -8.85 -1.54 17.68
N LEU A 204 -9.35 -2.17 16.62
CA LEU A 204 -9.70 -1.41 15.42
C LEU A 204 -10.79 -0.44 15.81
N GLN A 205 -10.47 0.86 15.92
CA GLN A 205 -11.47 1.87 16.19
C GLN A 205 -12.40 1.91 14.97
N GLN A 206 -13.63 1.43 15.14
CA GLN A 206 -14.69 1.72 14.18
C GLN A 206 -14.95 3.22 14.28
N ARG A 207 -14.40 4.01 13.35
CA ARG A 207 -14.83 5.40 13.18
C ARG A 207 -16.22 5.36 12.55
N THR A 208 -17.25 5.51 13.38
CA THR A 208 -18.59 5.85 12.90
C THR A 208 -18.51 7.18 12.16
N GLU A 209 -19.31 7.32 11.10
CA GLU A 209 -19.32 8.48 10.20
C GLU A 209 -19.73 9.80 10.92
N GLU A 210 -20.17 9.71 12.18
CA GLU A 210 -20.73 10.81 12.97
C GLU A 210 -19.77 11.38 14.04
N GLY A 211 -18.47 11.08 13.99
CA GLY A 211 -17.47 11.79 14.81
C GLY A 211 -17.56 11.56 16.34
N GLU A 212 -18.54 10.79 16.81
CA GLU A 212 -18.56 10.28 18.17
C GLU A 212 -17.63 9.07 18.28
N ARG A 213 -16.58 9.23 19.10
CA ARG A 213 -15.75 8.11 19.55
C ARG A 213 -16.61 7.23 20.45
N ASP A 214 -17.38 6.33 19.87
CA ASP A 214 -17.91 5.22 20.63
C ASP A 214 -16.71 4.35 21.00
N VAL A 215 -16.26 4.51 22.25
CA VAL A 215 -15.38 3.54 22.89
C VAL A 215 -16.15 2.24 22.86
N ALA A 216 -15.77 1.35 21.94
CA ALA A 216 -16.39 0.03 21.83
C ALA A 216 -16.47 -0.56 23.23
N THR A 217 -17.69 -0.63 23.77
CA THR A 217 -17.95 -1.37 25.00
C THR A 217 -17.42 -2.77 24.73
N CYS A 218 -16.67 -3.30 25.68
CA CYS A 218 -16.04 -4.62 25.60
C CYS A 218 -17.10 -5.73 25.60
N ASP A 219 -17.98 -5.74 24.60
CA ASP A 219 -18.79 -6.89 24.31
C ASP A 219 -17.82 -7.96 23.76
N ARG A 220 -17.66 -9.02 24.55
CA ARG A 220 -16.77 -10.18 24.34
C ARG A 220 -16.98 -10.90 22.99
N ARG A 221 -17.99 -10.49 22.22
CA ARG A 221 -18.33 -11.02 20.89
C ARG A 221 -17.87 -10.14 19.73
N SER A 222 -17.38 -8.93 19.98
CA SER A 222 -16.86 -8.08 18.90
C SER A 222 -15.44 -8.50 18.54
N ASN A 223 -15.15 -8.67 17.24
CA ASN A 223 -13.79 -8.89 16.71
C ASN A 223 -12.86 -7.67 16.92
N ALA A 224 -13.21 -6.74 17.81
CA ALA A 224 -12.58 -5.44 17.99
C ALA A 224 -11.09 -5.54 18.35
N GLY A 225 -10.67 -6.62 19.02
CA GLY A 225 -9.27 -6.88 19.41
C GLY A 225 -8.47 -7.77 18.45
N GLN A 226 -9.00 -8.08 17.26
CA GLN A 226 -8.30 -8.91 16.29
C GLN A 226 -7.48 -8.06 15.30
N VAL A 227 -6.33 -8.61 14.91
CA VAL A 227 -5.43 -8.04 13.91
C VAL A 227 -5.37 -8.98 12.73
N GLU A 228 -5.82 -8.49 11.59
CA GLU A 228 -5.78 -9.22 10.33
C GLU A 228 -4.33 -9.27 9.79
N LEU A 229 -3.89 -10.45 9.37
CA LEU A 229 -2.61 -10.68 8.72
C LEU A 229 -2.84 -11.46 7.43
N ILE A 230 -2.40 -10.90 6.31
CA ILE A 230 -2.45 -11.54 5.00
C ILE A 230 -1.02 -11.93 4.60
N ILE A 231 -0.81 -13.21 4.31
CA ILE A 231 0.50 -13.78 3.96
C ILE A 231 0.48 -14.15 2.49
N VAL A 232 1.31 -13.46 1.70
CA VAL A 232 1.38 -13.61 0.25
C VAL A 232 2.67 -14.33 -0.12
N PRO A 233 2.61 -15.58 -0.62
CA PRO A 233 3.78 -16.29 -1.08
C PRO A 233 4.45 -15.57 -2.26
N ALA A 234 5.78 -15.59 -2.29
CA ALA A 234 6.56 -15.04 -3.39
C ALA A 234 6.48 -15.99 -4.60
N VAL A 235 5.88 -15.52 -5.70
CA VAL A 235 5.72 -16.29 -6.94
C VAL A 235 6.14 -15.44 -8.12
N SER A 236 7.06 -15.93 -8.95
CA SER A 236 7.57 -15.18 -10.09
C SER A 236 6.46 -14.84 -11.09
N GLY A 237 6.31 -13.56 -11.43
CA GLY A 237 5.26 -13.01 -12.28
C GLY A 237 3.98 -12.60 -11.55
N ARG A 238 3.93 -12.75 -10.22
CA ARG A 238 2.83 -12.28 -9.36
C ARG A 238 2.92 -10.79 -9.08
N LEU A 239 1.77 -10.14 -9.01
CA LEU A 239 1.61 -8.77 -8.50
C LEU A 239 0.79 -8.81 -7.20
N LEU A 240 1.32 -8.17 -6.15
CA LEU A 240 0.60 -7.85 -4.93
C LEU A 240 0.29 -6.35 -4.94
N ARG A 241 -0.94 -5.97 -4.60
CA ARG A 241 -1.37 -4.59 -4.32
C ARG A 241 -2.04 -4.52 -2.95
N PHE A 242 -1.74 -3.48 -2.19
CA PHE A 242 -2.34 -3.20 -0.89
C PHE A 242 -2.54 -1.68 -0.71
N ASP A 243 -3.28 -1.27 0.32
CA ASP A 243 -3.46 0.14 0.63
C ASP A 243 -2.12 0.74 1.06
N GLY A 244 -1.80 1.95 0.60
CA GLY A 244 -0.49 2.54 0.92
C GLY A 244 -0.28 2.86 2.39
N GLU A 245 -1.35 2.94 3.19
CA GLU A 245 -1.23 3.09 4.65
C GLU A 245 -0.87 1.77 5.36
N ASP A 246 -1.11 0.61 4.72
CA ASP A 246 -0.97 -0.69 5.39
C ASP A 246 0.48 -1.03 5.76
N LEU A 247 0.65 -1.48 6.99
CA LEU A 247 1.87 -2.09 7.49
C LEU A 247 2.14 -3.36 6.69
N HIS A 248 3.38 -3.53 6.27
CA HIS A 248 3.82 -4.74 5.60
C HIS A 248 5.25 -5.11 6.01
N ALA A 249 5.58 -6.39 5.85
CA ALA A 249 6.84 -6.97 6.28
C ALA A 249 7.27 -8.09 5.33
N VAL A 250 8.56 -8.43 5.39
CA VAL A 250 9.10 -9.66 4.80
C VAL A 250 9.71 -10.45 5.94
N PRO A 251 8.96 -11.33 6.62
CA PRO A 251 9.43 -12.00 7.83
C PRO A 251 10.59 -12.93 7.54
N ARG A 252 11.50 -13.06 8.51
CA ARG A 252 12.57 -14.06 8.46
C ARG A 252 11.99 -15.43 8.78
N PRO A 253 12.12 -16.44 7.90
CA PRO A 253 11.90 -17.82 8.28
C PRO A 253 12.76 -18.16 9.50
N HIS A 254 12.11 -18.64 10.56
CA HIS A 254 12.79 -18.95 11.82
C HIS A 254 13.79 -20.12 11.67
N ASP A 255 13.61 -20.97 10.65
CA ASP A 255 14.54 -22.06 10.32
C ASP A 255 15.88 -21.55 9.72
N LEU A 256 15.95 -20.27 9.32
CA LEU A 256 17.19 -19.64 8.80
C LEU A 256 18.03 -18.94 9.90
N TRP A 257 17.65 -19.03 11.18
CA TRP A 257 18.40 -18.40 12.28
C TRP A 257 19.71 -19.12 12.60
N MET A 258 19.75 -20.43 12.39
CA MET A 258 20.93 -21.28 12.62
C MET A 258 21.81 -21.43 11.38
N LEU A 259 21.38 -20.89 10.24
CA LEU A 259 22.25 -20.78 9.08
C LEU A 259 23.25 -19.63 9.31
N PRO A 260 24.55 -19.83 9.04
CA PRO A 260 25.57 -18.79 9.21
C PRO A 260 25.28 -17.62 8.27
N PHE A 261 24.58 -16.62 8.80
CA PHE A 261 24.01 -15.47 8.09
C PHE A 261 23.11 -15.81 6.89
N VAL A 262 22.20 -14.89 6.58
CA VAL A 262 21.12 -15.11 5.62
C VAL A 262 21.69 -15.30 4.22
N LYS A 263 21.55 -16.52 3.69
CA LYS A 263 21.87 -16.94 2.32
C LYS A 263 20.93 -16.26 1.31
N GLY A 264 21.06 -14.95 1.13
CA GLY A 264 20.17 -14.18 0.26
C GLY A 264 20.79 -12.92 -0.34
N GLY A 265 21.99 -12.51 0.10
CA GLY A 265 22.71 -11.37 -0.46
C GLY A 265 23.05 -11.54 -1.95
N ALA A 266 23.24 -10.43 -2.66
CA ALA A 266 23.58 -10.42 -4.10
C ALA A 266 24.86 -11.22 -4.44
N GLU A 267 25.71 -11.51 -3.45
CA GLU A 267 26.91 -12.33 -3.58
C GLU A 267 26.66 -13.84 -3.67
N TYR A 268 25.46 -14.33 -3.35
CA TYR A 268 25.18 -15.78 -3.29
C TYR A 268 24.66 -16.34 -4.62
N LYS A 269 25.39 -17.32 -5.16
CA LYS A 269 25.03 -18.10 -6.35
C LYS A 269 24.68 -19.55 -5.98
N PRO A 270 23.81 -20.22 -6.74
CA PRO A 270 23.06 -19.72 -7.91
C PRO A 270 21.84 -18.88 -7.51
N GLU A 271 21.57 -17.81 -8.26
CA GLU A 271 20.43 -16.90 -8.02
C GLU A 271 19.08 -17.61 -8.19
N GLU A 272 19.05 -18.67 -8.98
CA GLU A 272 17.91 -19.56 -9.18
C GLU A 272 17.51 -20.31 -7.90
N THR A 273 18.42 -20.42 -6.94
CA THR A 273 18.17 -21.05 -5.63
C THR A 273 17.95 -20.00 -4.55
N TRP A 274 18.78 -18.95 -4.51
CA TRP A 274 18.84 -18.03 -3.37
C TRP A 274 18.35 -16.60 -3.65
N GLY A 275 18.11 -16.25 -4.91
CA GLY A 275 17.71 -14.91 -5.33
C GLY A 275 16.23 -14.62 -5.05
N ARG A 276 15.92 -13.34 -4.80
CA ARG A 276 14.54 -12.83 -4.81
C ARG A 276 14.56 -11.47 -5.47
N SER A 277 14.22 -11.46 -6.76
CA SER A 277 14.14 -10.25 -7.55
C SER A 277 12.72 -9.70 -7.53
N VAL A 278 12.57 -8.48 -7.02
CA VAL A 278 11.30 -7.76 -6.96
C VAL A 278 11.46 -6.31 -7.43
N ILE A 279 10.39 -5.77 -7.97
CA ILE A 279 10.18 -4.32 -8.12
C ILE A 279 9.11 -3.95 -7.11
N LEU A 280 9.43 -3.00 -6.23
CA LEU A 280 8.46 -2.39 -5.33
C LEU A 280 8.10 -1.03 -5.92
N PHE A 281 6.82 -0.70 -5.89
CA PHE A 281 6.38 0.59 -6.40
C PHE A 281 5.13 1.12 -5.70
N ASN A 282 5.09 2.43 -5.54
CA ASN A 282 4.07 3.20 -4.88
C ASN A 282 3.38 4.12 -5.88
N VAL A 283 2.06 4.22 -5.76
CA VAL A 283 1.24 5.11 -6.58
C VAL A 283 0.81 6.30 -5.75
N TRP A 284 1.11 7.50 -6.25
CA TRP A 284 0.76 8.79 -5.65
C TRP A 284 -0.22 9.54 -6.56
N PRO A 285 -1.16 10.31 -6.00
CA PRO A 285 -2.14 11.05 -6.78
C PRO A 285 -1.49 12.24 -7.50
N GLY A 286 -1.92 12.54 -8.73
CA GLY A 286 -1.28 13.59 -9.55
C GLY A 286 -1.83 15.00 -9.37
N ASP A 287 -2.89 15.16 -8.57
CA ASP A 287 -3.41 16.44 -8.09
C ASP A 287 -2.70 16.94 -6.81
N GLU A 288 -1.78 16.15 -6.26
CA GLU A 288 -0.85 16.54 -5.21
C GLU A 288 0.60 16.61 -5.74
N ASP A 289 1.56 17.02 -4.90
CA ASP A 289 2.98 16.98 -5.28
C ASP A 289 3.51 15.52 -5.31
N PRO A 290 4.52 15.18 -6.12
CA PRO A 290 5.21 13.88 -6.01
C PRO A 290 5.85 13.67 -4.62
N PRO A 291 6.27 12.44 -4.27
CA PRO A 291 7.05 12.22 -3.04
C PRO A 291 8.32 13.08 -3.02
N LEU A 292 8.64 13.65 -1.87
CA LEU A 292 9.70 14.65 -1.73
C LEU A 292 11.10 14.01 -1.92
N ASP A 293 11.96 14.72 -2.65
CA ASP A 293 13.36 14.37 -2.92
C ASP A 293 13.57 13.00 -3.63
N VAL A 294 12.55 12.51 -4.34
CA VAL A 294 12.70 11.36 -5.26
C VAL A 294 12.90 11.90 -6.68
N PRO A 295 13.94 11.49 -7.42
CA PRO A 295 14.17 11.97 -8.78
C PRO A 295 12.98 11.67 -9.70
N LEU A 296 12.36 12.72 -10.23
CA LEU A 296 11.16 12.65 -11.06
C LEU A 296 11.51 12.79 -12.54
N ASP A 297 11.04 11.84 -13.34
CA ASP A 297 11.11 11.86 -14.80
C ASP A 297 12.54 12.01 -15.36
N GLU A 298 13.56 11.55 -14.62
CA GLU A 298 14.94 11.58 -15.10
C GLU A 298 15.07 10.81 -16.42
N ALA A 299 15.52 11.51 -17.47
CA ALA A 299 15.76 10.92 -18.77
C ALA A 299 16.82 9.82 -18.63
N VAL A 300 16.52 8.66 -19.21
CA VAL A 300 17.47 7.55 -19.20
C VAL A 300 18.47 7.78 -20.33
N VAL A 301 19.71 8.11 -19.98
CA VAL A 301 20.83 8.12 -20.94
C VAL A 301 21.27 6.67 -21.19
N ASP A 302 20.35 5.80 -21.60
CA ASP A 302 20.68 4.40 -21.89
C ASP A 302 20.84 4.21 -23.40
N THR A 303 22.08 3.92 -23.81
CA THR A 303 22.44 3.67 -25.20
C THR A 303 22.12 2.24 -25.63
N GLN A 304 21.53 1.40 -24.76
CA GLN A 304 21.32 -0.03 -25.03
C GLN A 304 19.85 -0.49 -25.10
N SER A 305 18.85 0.35 -24.82
CA SER A 305 17.44 -0.09 -24.80
C SER A 305 16.65 0.28 -26.06
N THR A 306 17.14 -0.09 -27.25
CA THR A 306 16.37 0.02 -28.50
C THR A 306 15.40 -1.15 -28.72
N SER A 307 15.22 -2.05 -27.75
CA SER A 307 14.22 -3.12 -27.90
C SER A 307 12.81 -2.55 -27.72
N THR A 308 12.11 -2.45 -28.84
CA THR A 308 10.66 -2.23 -28.93
C THR A 308 9.92 -3.50 -28.50
N GLU A 309 10.19 -4.01 -27.28
CA GLU A 309 9.40 -5.12 -26.74
C GLU A 309 7.94 -4.67 -26.62
N THR A 310 7.09 -5.18 -27.51
CA THR A 310 5.67 -4.80 -27.60
C THR A 310 4.82 -5.49 -26.54
N ASN A 311 5.33 -6.57 -25.94
CA ASN A 311 4.65 -7.34 -24.91
C ASN A 311 5.34 -7.08 -23.56
N LEU A 312 4.96 -6.00 -22.87
CA LEU A 312 5.53 -5.64 -21.56
C LEU A 312 4.83 -6.34 -20.39
N VAL A 313 3.54 -6.66 -20.56
CA VAL A 313 2.67 -7.28 -19.56
C VAL A 313 1.60 -8.11 -20.28
N SER A 314 1.10 -9.17 -19.64
CA SER A 314 -0.08 -9.88 -20.14
C SER A 314 -1.32 -8.99 -20.03
N LYS A 315 -2.35 -9.21 -20.85
CA LYS A 315 -3.61 -8.44 -20.76
C LYS A 315 -4.41 -8.81 -19.50
N TYR A 316 -5.11 -7.86 -18.89
CA TYR A 316 -5.87 -8.06 -17.65
C TYR A 316 -6.78 -9.30 -17.67
N PRO A 317 -7.52 -9.61 -18.76
CA PRO A 317 -8.37 -10.81 -18.82
C PRO A 317 -7.62 -12.14 -18.70
N SER A 318 -6.30 -12.14 -18.88
CA SER A 318 -5.44 -13.32 -18.72
C SER A 318 -4.84 -13.44 -17.31
N TRP A 319 -5.01 -12.41 -16.46
CA TRP A 319 -4.54 -12.46 -15.08
C TRP A 319 -5.51 -13.29 -14.25
N THR A 320 -4.97 -14.06 -13.31
CA THR A 320 -5.77 -14.83 -12.37
C THR A 320 -5.71 -14.14 -11.02
N GLU A 321 -6.83 -13.55 -10.58
CA GLU A 321 -6.93 -13.03 -9.21
C GLU A 321 -6.91 -14.21 -8.23
N VAL A 322 -5.98 -14.17 -7.28
CA VAL A 322 -5.75 -15.25 -6.31
C VAL A 322 -6.67 -15.03 -5.12
N SER A 323 -7.48 -16.05 -4.78
CA SER A 323 -8.36 -15.98 -3.63
C SER A 323 -7.57 -15.97 -2.33
N ILE A 324 -7.97 -15.10 -1.41
CA ILE A 324 -7.45 -15.07 -0.05
C ILE A 324 -8.25 -16.08 0.78
N GLU A 325 -7.60 -17.15 1.19
CA GLU A 325 -8.21 -18.22 1.99
C GLU A 325 -8.00 -17.94 3.48
N GLN A 326 -9.11 -17.91 4.22
CA GLN A 326 -9.06 -17.92 5.68
C GLN A 326 -8.66 -19.31 6.17
N GLN A 327 -7.59 -19.39 6.96
CA GLN A 327 -7.21 -20.65 7.59
C GLN A 327 -8.25 -21.00 8.68
N SER A 328 -9.13 -21.96 8.35
CA SER A 328 -10.27 -22.52 9.11
C SER A 328 -10.84 -21.65 10.25
N SER A 329 -12.03 -21.11 10.00
CA SER A 329 -12.85 -20.26 10.87
C SER A 329 -13.49 -20.95 12.08
N ASP A 330 -13.15 -22.21 12.38
CA ASP A 330 -13.50 -22.77 13.68
C ASP A 330 -12.58 -22.08 14.68
N ILE A 331 -13.04 -20.94 15.18
CA ILE A 331 -12.46 -20.24 16.33
C ILE A 331 -13.17 -20.84 17.54
N PRO A 332 -12.62 -21.90 18.18
CA PRO A 332 -13.05 -22.32 19.49
C PRO A 332 -13.11 -21.10 20.41
N PRO A 333 -14.06 -21.09 21.37
CA PRO A 333 -14.20 -20.00 22.32
C PRO A 333 -12.84 -19.64 22.93
N PRO A 334 -12.58 -18.36 23.23
CA PRO A 334 -11.26 -17.81 23.55
C PRO A 334 -10.46 -18.61 24.57
N ASP A 335 -11.16 -19.31 25.47
CA ASP A 335 -10.62 -20.09 26.59
C ASP A 335 -10.16 -21.52 26.21
N SER A 336 -10.33 -21.95 24.97
CA SER A 336 -10.09 -23.34 24.53
C SER A 336 -8.98 -23.54 23.49
N GLN A 337 -8.42 -22.46 22.94
CA GLN A 337 -7.25 -22.54 22.05
C GLN A 337 -5.97 -22.32 22.84
N SER A 338 -5.00 -23.24 22.72
CA SER A 338 -3.64 -22.89 23.10
C SER A 338 -3.15 -21.81 22.12
N ASN A 339 -2.66 -20.69 22.65
CA ASN A 339 -2.19 -19.59 21.83
C ASN A 339 -0.67 -19.62 21.72
N GLN A 340 -0.15 -19.40 20.53
CA GLN A 340 1.28 -19.17 20.34
C GLN A 340 1.58 -17.68 20.41
N SER A 341 2.59 -17.31 21.20
CA SER A 341 3.08 -15.94 21.20
C SER A 341 3.88 -15.64 19.93
N VAL A 342 3.45 -14.61 19.22
CA VAL A 342 4.11 -14.04 18.04
C VAL A 342 4.62 -12.65 18.38
N LYS A 343 5.78 -12.28 17.84
CA LYS A 343 6.35 -10.94 17.96
C LYS A 343 6.51 -10.35 16.57
N VAL A 344 5.81 -9.25 16.30
CA VAL A 344 5.99 -8.48 15.07
C VAL A 344 7.08 -7.46 15.31
N TRP A 345 8.18 -7.53 14.58
CA TRP A 345 9.25 -6.54 14.64
C TRP A 345 8.87 -5.31 13.83
N LEU A 346 9.16 -4.13 14.36
CA LEU A 346 8.70 -2.85 13.83
C LEU A 346 9.89 -1.97 13.42
N LEU A 347 9.87 -1.48 12.18
CA LEU A 347 10.88 -0.55 11.66
C LEU A 347 10.58 0.90 12.06
N GLY A 348 11.60 1.76 12.02
CA GLY A 348 11.48 3.20 12.27
C GLY A 348 11.79 3.60 13.71
N ASN A 349 11.59 4.88 14.04
CA ASN A 349 11.71 5.43 15.40
C ASN A 349 10.39 5.25 16.19
N GLU A 350 10.37 5.64 17.46
CA GLU A 350 9.17 5.50 18.32
C GLU A 350 7.93 6.17 17.74
N ARG A 351 8.08 7.38 17.19
CA ARG A 351 7.00 8.13 16.54
C ARG A 351 6.43 7.40 15.33
N ARG A 352 7.29 6.87 14.43
CA ARG A 352 6.86 6.11 13.25
C ARG A 352 6.18 4.80 13.63
N ARG A 353 6.68 4.16 14.69
CA ARG A 353 6.05 2.94 15.20
C ARG A 353 4.73 3.22 15.89
N GLY A 354 4.47 4.43 16.38
CA GLY A 354 3.38 4.69 17.33
C GLY A 354 3.50 3.81 18.59
N HIS A 355 4.73 3.34 18.89
CA HIS A 355 4.99 2.34 19.92
C HIS A 355 6.44 2.42 20.42
N PRO A 356 6.68 2.50 21.75
CA PRO A 356 8.03 2.62 22.31
C PRO A 356 8.90 1.42 21.97
N MET A 357 8.35 0.20 22.02
CA MET A 357 9.12 -1.00 21.74
C MET A 357 9.29 -1.24 20.25
N ARG A 358 10.38 -1.91 19.86
CA ARG A 358 10.60 -2.38 18.48
C ARG A 358 9.84 -3.66 18.14
N THR A 359 8.99 -4.14 19.05
CA THR A 359 8.21 -5.36 18.85
C THR A 359 6.80 -5.18 19.39
N ALA A 360 5.80 -5.57 18.60
CA ALA A 360 4.42 -5.71 19.02
C ALA A 360 4.12 -7.19 19.37
N PRO A 361 3.80 -7.52 20.64
CA PRO A 361 3.44 -8.87 21.03
C PRO A 361 1.98 -9.18 20.66
N LEU A 362 1.78 -10.25 19.91
CA LEU A 362 0.47 -10.76 19.52
C LEU A 362 0.35 -12.26 19.87
N LEU A 363 -0.87 -12.76 19.80
CA LEU A 363 -1.22 -14.17 19.93
C LEU A 363 -1.75 -14.68 18.60
N SER A 364 -1.21 -15.77 18.13
CA SER A 364 -1.76 -16.51 16.98
C SER A 364 -2.48 -17.78 17.45
N PRO A 365 -3.43 -18.29 16.66
CA PRO A 365 -3.93 -19.65 16.81
C PRO A 365 -2.78 -20.68 16.85
N GLU A 366 -2.98 -21.79 17.56
CA GLU A 366 -2.02 -22.91 17.68
C GLU A 366 -1.54 -23.40 16.31
N ASP A 367 -2.49 -23.62 15.40
CA ASP A 367 -2.27 -24.16 14.06
C ASP A 367 -2.10 -23.09 12.97
N GLY A 368 -1.61 -21.90 13.33
CA GLY A 368 -1.64 -20.75 12.41
C GLY A 368 -0.42 -19.84 12.43
N GLY A 369 0.07 -19.36 13.57
CA GLY A 369 1.04 -18.26 13.56
C GLY A 369 2.34 -18.54 12.82
N ARG A 370 3.17 -19.40 13.43
CA ARG A 370 4.48 -19.76 12.86
C ARG A 370 4.34 -20.73 11.70
N GLU A 371 3.39 -21.66 11.81
CA GLU A 371 3.17 -22.69 10.79
C GLU A 371 2.55 -22.13 9.51
N ALA A 372 1.69 -21.10 9.55
CA ALA A 372 1.20 -20.48 8.32
C ALA A 372 2.31 -19.70 7.61
N VAL A 373 3.12 -18.94 8.35
CA VAL A 373 4.29 -18.26 7.75
C VAL A 373 5.28 -19.30 7.20
N ARG A 374 5.48 -20.43 7.88
CA ARG A 374 6.32 -21.54 7.39
C ARG A 374 5.70 -22.19 6.14
N GLY A 375 4.41 -22.49 6.17
CA GLY A 375 3.66 -23.06 5.07
C GLY A 375 3.70 -22.17 3.84
N ALA A 376 3.59 -20.85 4.03
CA ALA A 376 3.72 -19.86 2.96
C ALA A 376 5.09 -19.85 2.26
N LEU A 377 6.15 -20.38 2.89
CA LEU A 377 7.45 -20.58 2.21
C LEU A 377 7.41 -21.76 1.24
N GLY A 378 6.51 -22.73 1.46
CA GLY A 378 6.24 -23.84 0.57
C GLY A 378 5.24 -23.49 -0.53
N GLU A 379 4.27 -22.65 -0.17
CA GLU A 379 3.06 -22.33 -0.93
C GLU A 379 3.34 -21.57 -2.23
N LYS A 380 2.50 -21.82 -3.24
CA LYS A 380 2.57 -21.18 -4.55
C LYS A 380 1.22 -20.68 -5.03
N GLU A 381 0.13 -21.27 -4.57
CA GLU A 381 -1.20 -21.02 -5.11
C GLU A 381 -2.04 -20.19 -4.13
N LYS A 382 -1.87 -20.42 -2.83
CA LYS A 382 -2.78 -19.86 -1.82
C LYS A 382 -2.21 -18.61 -1.14
N VAL A 383 -3.06 -17.61 -0.98
CA VAL A 383 -2.81 -16.48 -0.08
C VAL A 383 -3.53 -16.75 1.22
N THR A 384 -2.81 -16.71 2.34
CA THR A 384 -3.38 -17.08 3.65
C THR A 384 -3.80 -15.85 4.43
N GLN A 385 -5.02 -15.85 4.96
CA GLN A 385 -5.48 -14.89 5.95
C GLN A 385 -5.46 -15.53 7.35
N LEU A 386 -4.86 -14.81 8.29
CA LEU A 386 -4.75 -15.17 9.69
C LEU A 386 -5.27 -14.04 10.58
N TRP A 387 -5.98 -14.39 11.65
CA TRP A 387 -6.43 -13.45 12.66
C TRP A 387 -5.58 -13.60 13.93
N LEU A 388 -4.83 -12.54 14.25
CA LEU A 388 -4.02 -12.44 15.46
C LEU A 388 -4.83 -11.72 16.56
N ARG A 389 -4.48 -11.95 17.83
CA ARG A 389 -5.12 -11.33 19.01
C ARG A 389 -4.09 -10.57 19.84
N HIS A 390 -4.52 -9.57 20.60
CA HIS A 390 -3.63 -8.92 21.57
C HIS A 390 -3.35 -9.86 22.75
N LYS A 391 -2.15 -9.73 23.34
CA LYS A 391 -1.75 -10.55 24.48
C LYS A 391 -2.52 -10.24 25.76
N ASP A 392 -3.01 -9.00 25.91
CA ASP A 392 -3.61 -8.49 27.14
C ASP A 392 -5.15 -8.46 27.10
N SER A 393 -5.79 -9.12 26.13
CA SER A 393 -7.26 -9.12 25.94
C SER A 393 -8.02 -10.21 26.72
N CYS A 394 -7.52 -10.65 27.88
CA CYS A 394 -8.19 -11.63 28.75
C CYS A 394 -8.87 -10.99 29.96
#